data_AF-A0A945EZ57-F1
#
_entry.id   AF-A0A945EZ57-F1
#
_cell.length_a   1.000
_cell.length_b   1.000
_cell.length_c   1.000
_cell.angle_alpha   90.00
_cell.angle_beta   90.00
_cell.angle_gamma   90.00
#
_symmetry.space_group_name_H-M   'P 1'
#
loop_
_entity.id
_entity.type
_entity.pdbx_description
1 polymer ?
#
loop_
_entity_poly.entity_id
_entity_poly.type
_entity_poly.pdbx_seq_one_letter_code
_entity_poly.pdbx_strand_id
1 'polypeptide(L)'
;KYQASYNNINPNIVFSGGVAANEYIRCNLELICQKFKSTLYCPSTKFCTDNAVMIAFAGLENYKIGNISNLGFKPKARWPLYGDLA
;
A
#
# COMPACT_ATOMS: atom_id res chain seq x y z
N LYS A 1 13.84 -13.97 -7.63
CA LYS A 1 14.74 -12.80 -7.45
C LYS A 1 14.63 -12.21 -6.04
N TYR A 2 13.44 -11.88 -5.53
CA TYR A 2 13.29 -11.29 -4.18
C TYR A 2 13.52 -12.24 -2.99
N GLN A 3 13.39 -13.56 -3.19
CA GLN A 3 13.50 -14.52 -2.09
C GLN A 3 14.93 -14.68 -1.56
N ALA A 4 15.94 -14.47 -2.41
CA ALA A 4 17.36 -14.62 -2.03
C ALA A 4 17.88 -13.49 -1.13
N SER A 5 17.15 -12.36 -1.06
CA SER A 5 17.54 -11.18 -0.27
C SER A 5 17.02 -11.23 1.18
N TYR A 6 16.14 -12.17 1.52
CA TYR A 6 15.43 -12.25 2.81
C TYR A 6 15.58 -13.63 3.48
N ASN A 7 16.76 -14.25 3.38
CA ASN A 7 16.99 -15.65 3.81
C ASN A 7 16.63 -15.99 5.28
N ASN A 8 16.31 -15.00 6.13
CA ASN A 8 15.87 -15.20 7.53
C ASN A 8 14.70 -14.29 7.96
N ILE A 9 13.97 -13.64 7.04
CA ILE A 9 12.87 -12.73 7.38
C ILE A 9 11.59 -13.20 6.71
N ASN A 10 10.55 -13.45 7.51
CA ASN A 10 9.18 -13.64 7.04
C ASN A 10 8.63 -12.29 6.57
N PRO A 11 8.48 -12.03 5.26
CA PRO A 11 8.12 -10.70 4.79
C PRO A 11 6.66 -10.39 5.06
N ASN A 12 6.38 -9.12 5.36
CA ASN A 12 5.03 -8.58 5.40
C ASN A 12 4.65 -8.11 3.98
N ILE A 13 3.56 -8.63 3.45
CA ILE A 13 3.03 -8.29 2.13
C ILE A 13 1.74 -7.50 2.32
N VAL A 14 1.64 -6.34 1.66
CA VAL A 14 0.41 -5.54 1.65
C VAL A 14 -0.22 -5.64 0.27
N PHE A 15 -1.50 -5.99 0.21
CA PHE A 15 -2.29 -5.98 -1.02
C PHE A 15 -3.42 -4.95 -0.89
N SER A 16 -3.39 -3.93 -1.75
CA SER A 16 -4.25 -2.74 -1.67
C SER A 16 -4.70 -2.28 -3.07
N GLY A 17 -5.60 -1.28 -3.10
CA GLY A 17 -6.27 -0.82 -4.32
C GLY A 17 -7.58 -1.59 -4.58
N GLY A 18 -8.39 -1.13 -5.55
CA GLY A 18 -9.75 -1.66 -5.75
C GLY A 18 -9.80 -3.17 -6.02
N VAL A 19 -8.80 -3.71 -6.73
CA VAL A 19 -8.69 -5.15 -7.01
C VAL A 19 -8.43 -5.98 -5.75
N ALA A 20 -7.94 -5.38 -4.66
CA ALA A 20 -7.77 -6.06 -3.38
C ALA A 20 -9.10 -6.43 -2.71
N ALA A 21 -10.23 -5.89 -3.18
CA ALA A 21 -11.56 -6.36 -2.79
C ALA A 21 -11.96 -7.71 -3.43
N ASN A 22 -11.21 -8.20 -4.44
CA ASN A 22 -11.50 -9.47 -5.08
C ASN A 22 -11.10 -10.65 -4.17
N GLU A 23 -12.11 -11.36 -3.66
CA GLU A 23 -11.92 -12.47 -2.73
C GLU A 23 -11.12 -13.63 -3.33
N TYR A 24 -11.33 -13.94 -4.61
CA TYR A 24 -10.59 -15.01 -5.27
C TYR A 24 -9.08 -14.73 -5.30
N ILE A 25 -8.67 -13.51 -5.69
CA ILE A 25 -7.26 -13.11 -5.70
C ILE A 25 -6.70 -13.09 -4.28
N ARG A 26 -7.46 -12.54 -3.32
CA ARG A 26 -7.04 -12.48 -1.91
C ARG A 26 -6.78 -13.87 -1.33
N CYS A 27 -7.69 -14.82 -1.49
CA CYS A 27 -7.53 -16.19 -1.00
C CYS A 27 -6.29 -16.87 -1.60
N ASN A 28 -6.05 -16.68 -2.91
CA ASN A 28 -4.86 -17.22 -3.56
C ASN A 28 -3.56 -16.59 -3.02
N LEU A 29 -3.54 -15.29 -2.75
CA LEU A 29 -2.40 -14.62 -2.13
C LEU A 29 -2.16 -15.06 -0.69
N GLU A 30 -3.21 -15.33 0.08
CA GLU A 30 -3.11 -15.88 1.45
C GLU A 30 -2.44 -17.26 1.43
N LEU A 31 -2.84 -18.15 0.51
CA LEU A 31 -2.22 -19.46 0.33
C LEU A 31 -0.73 -19.36 -0.04
N ILE A 32 -0.39 -18.43 -0.93
CA ILE A 32 1.01 -18.14 -1.30
C ILE A 32 1.79 -17.65 -0.08
N CYS A 33 1.25 -16.69 0.68
CA CYS A 33 1.92 -16.17 1.87
C CYS A 33 2.13 -17.26 2.93
N GLN A 34 1.15 -18.12 3.17
CA GLN A 34 1.28 -19.27 4.06
C GLN A 34 2.42 -20.21 3.63
N LYS A 35 2.49 -20.55 2.34
CA LYS A 35 3.56 -21.39 1.77
C LYS A 35 4.96 -20.81 2.01
N PHE A 36 5.09 -19.49 1.96
CA PHE A 36 6.36 -18.79 2.14
C PHE A 36 6.60 -18.26 3.55
N LYS A 37 5.76 -18.61 4.52
CA LYS A 37 5.79 -18.11 5.90
C LYS A 37 5.73 -16.58 5.99
N SER A 38 5.08 -15.93 5.04
CA SER A 38 4.85 -14.49 4.97
C SER A 38 3.51 -14.11 5.59
N THR A 39 3.36 -12.86 6.01
CA THR A 39 2.06 -12.32 6.48
C THR A 39 1.44 -11.45 5.40
N LEU A 40 0.18 -11.72 5.04
CA LEU A 40 -0.60 -10.86 4.14
C LEU A 40 -1.45 -9.88 4.94
N TYR A 41 -1.38 -8.61 4.57
CA TYR A 41 -2.25 -7.54 5.06
C TYR A 41 -3.10 -7.02 3.91
N CYS A 42 -4.41 -7.11 4.08
CA CYS A 42 -5.40 -6.52 3.17
C CYS A 42 -6.34 -5.63 4.00
N PRO A 43 -6.70 -4.43 3.51
CA PRO A 43 -7.75 -3.66 4.15
C PRO A 43 -9.10 -4.38 4.05
N SER A 44 -10.06 -3.97 4.89
CA SER A 44 -11.46 -4.36 4.69
C SER A 44 -11.93 -3.92 3.31
N THR A 45 -12.81 -4.69 2.65
CA THR A 45 -13.25 -4.44 1.27
C THR A 45 -13.80 -3.03 1.06
N LYS A 46 -14.52 -2.47 2.05
CA LYS A 46 -15.03 -1.09 2.04
C LYS A 46 -13.95 0.00 1.97
N PHE A 47 -12.70 -0.35 2.25
CA PHE A 47 -11.55 0.56 2.21
C PHE A 47 -10.58 0.25 1.05
N CYS A 48 -10.86 -0.76 0.21
CA CYS A 48 -10.01 -1.11 -0.93
C CYS A 48 -10.12 -0.12 -2.10
N THR A 49 -11.35 0.34 -2.39
CA THR A 49 -11.62 1.33 -3.45
C THR A 49 -11.39 2.75 -2.95
N ASP A 50 -11.28 3.72 -3.86
CA ASP A 50 -11.07 5.12 -3.54
C ASP A 50 -12.06 5.64 -2.50
N ASN A 51 -11.54 6.20 -1.41
CA ASN A 51 -12.33 6.73 -0.30
C ASN A 51 -11.60 7.88 0.40
N ALA A 52 -12.34 8.75 1.09
CA ALA A 52 -11.73 9.89 1.79
C ALA A 52 -10.96 9.49 3.06
N VAL A 53 -11.23 8.31 3.64
CA VAL A 53 -10.57 7.83 4.86
C VAL A 53 -9.08 7.61 4.61
N MET A 54 -8.70 7.01 3.47
CA MET A 54 -7.30 6.81 3.12
C MET A 54 -6.56 8.14 2.87
N ILE A 55 -7.25 9.14 2.31
CA ILE A 55 -6.69 10.49 2.08
C ILE A 55 -6.46 11.20 3.42
N ALA A 56 -7.44 11.16 4.33
CA ALA A 56 -7.32 11.74 5.65
C ALA A 56 -6.19 11.08 6.47
N PHE A 57 -6.08 9.75 6.41
CA PHE A 57 -5.01 9.02 7.09
C PHE A 57 -3.63 9.37 6.51
N ALA A 58 -3.48 9.36 5.19
CA ALA A 58 -2.22 9.77 4.54
C ALA A 58 -1.85 11.22 4.88
N GLY A 59 -2.82 12.13 4.91
CA GLY A 59 -2.62 13.52 5.33
C GLY A 59 -2.14 13.64 6.77
N LEU A 60 -2.74 12.88 7.70
CA LEU A 60 -2.32 12.85 9.10
C LEU A 60 -0.89 12.33 9.27
N GLU A 61 -0.53 11.24 8.58
CA GLU A 61 0.83 10.69 8.62
C GLU A 61 1.86 11.67 8.04
N ASN A 62 1.53 12.37 6.95
CA ASN A 62 2.39 13.42 6.40
C ASN A 62 2.53 14.62 7.35
N TYR A 63 1.44 15.05 7.99
CA TYR A 63 1.46 16.14 8.96
C TYR A 63 2.35 15.81 10.17
N LYS A 64 2.27 14.58 10.69
CA LYS A 64 3.09 14.12 11.83
C LYS A 64 4.60 14.19 11.56
N ILE A 65 5.03 14.01 10.31
CA ILE A 65 6.44 14.12 9.92
C ILE A 65 6.83 15.53 9.44
N GLY A 66 5.94 16.52 9.59
CA GLY A 66 6.19 17.91 9.20
C GLY A 66 6.08 18.17 7.69
N ASN A 67 5.56 17.22 6.90
CA ASN A 67 5.36 17.42 5.46
C ASN A 67 4.08 18.24 5.20
N ILE A 68 4.21 19.56 5.23
CA ILE A 68 3.11 20.51 5.07
C ILE A 68 3.30 21.29 3.76
N SER A 69 2.27 21.26 2.90
CA SER A 69 2.27 22.04 1.67
C SER A 69 1.79 23.47 1.91
N ASN A 70 2.33 24.43 1.15
CA ASN A 70 1.80 25.80 1.13
C ASN A 70 0.48 25.87 0.35
N LEU A 71 -0.26 26.98 0.51
CA LEU A 71 -1.56 27.20 -0.14
C LEU A 71 -1.49 27.31 -1.67
N GLY A 72 -0.28 27.45 -2.24
CA GLY A 72 -0.05 27.52 -3.68
C GLY A 72 0.18 26.15 -4.33
N PHE A 73 0.06 25.04 -3.59
CA PHE A 73 0.25 23.70 -4.13
C PHE A 73 -0.75 23.40 -5.25
N LYS A 74 -0.23 23.06 -6.43
CA LYS A 74 -1.04 22.76 -7.62
C LYS A 74 -1.34 21.26 -7.73
N PRO A 75 -2.52 20.86 -8.21
CA PRO A 75 -2.82 19.47 -8.48
C PRO A 75 -1.89 18.91 -9.55
N LYS A 76 -1.41 17.68 -9.35
CA LYS A 76 -0.56 16.95 -10.30
C LYS A 76 -1.35 15.79 -10.90
N ALA A 77 -1.76 15.93 -12.17
CA ALA A 77 -2.52 14.89 -12.87
C ALA A 77 -1.71 13.58 -13.06
N ARG A 78 -0.39 13.70 -13.20
CA ARG A 78 0.56 12.59 -13.15
C ARG A 78 1.50 12.86 -11.98
N TRP A 79 1.34 12.07 -10.92
CA TRP A 79 2.17 12.18 -9.73
C TRP A 79 2.76 10.81 -9.43
N PRO A 80 4.05 10.58 -9.71
CA PRO A 80 4.67 9.29 -9.43
C PRO A 80 4.77 9.08 -7.91
N LEU A 81 4.53 7.84 -7.46
CA LEU A 81 4.52 7.46 -6.04
C LEU A 81 5.92 7.58 -5.41
N TYR A 82 6.92 7.18 -6.19
CA TYR A 82 8.32 7.48 -5.93
C TYR A 82 8.62 8.78 -6.67
N GLY A 83 9.49 9.65 -6.14
CA GLY A 83 9.92 10.85 -6.86
C GLY A 83 10.45 10.53 -8.26
N ASP A 84 10.75 11.56 -9.06
CA ASP A 84 11.42 11.33 -10.34
C ASP A 84 12.71 10.56 -10.08
N LEU A 85 12.70 9.25 -10.39
CA LEU A 85 13.89 8.41 -10.40
C LEU A 85 14.72 8.88 -11.60
N ALA A 86 15.56 9.88 -11.35
CA ALA A 86 16.79 10.08 -12.10
C ALA A 86 17.83 9.05 -11.62
#